data_AF-A0A7C4FK52-F1
#
_entry.id   AF-A0A7C4FK52-F1
#
_cell.length_a   1.000
_cell.length_b   1.000
_cell.length_c   1.000
_cell.angle_alpha   90.00
_cell.angle_beta   90.00
_cell.angle_gamma   90.00
#
_symmetry.space_group_name_H-M   'P 1'
#
loop_
_entity.id
_entity.type
_entity.pdbx_description
1 polymer ?
#
loop_
_entity_poly.entity_id
_entity_poly.type
_entity_poly.pdbx_seq_one_letter_code
_entity_poly.pdbx_strand_id
1 'polypeptide(L)'
;MRFLKIFFLLIVFFLLKAACIHSEELPVITVGPERYGKRVVNIVPFSGEKGAEVSNLVKRALNHHLVILALESSSLSSTDPTLTGTISHREGAYLFRGELVEPILGKRFNLKAEATTPSLLACALADKTMELLTNYQGICLSKIAFVRRTSRGDELIVADFLRQNFYRVRTAELILFPKISPYGKKIAYLV
;
A
#
# COMPACT_ATOMS: atom_id res chain seq x y z
N MET A 1 -25.87 -45.43 21.89
CA MET A 1 -26.60 -44.64 20.86
C MET A 1 -26.65 -43.12 21.11
N ARG A 2 -26.62 -42.61 22.36
CA ARG A 2 -26.62 -41.15 22.62
C ARG A 2 -25.36 -40.42 22.13
N PHE A 3 -24.18 -41.01 22.31
CA PHE A 3 -22.90 -40.43 21.85
C PHE A 3 -22.81 -40.28 20.32
N LEU A 4 -23.37 -41.23 19.56
CA LEU A 4 -23.38 -41.16 18.09
C LEU A 4 -24.26 -39.99 17.58
N LYS A 5 -25.38 -39.72 18.26
CA LYS A 5 -26.25 -38.58 17.91
C LYS A 5 -25.57 -37.24 18.17
N ILE A 6 -24.82 -37.12 19.27
CA ILE A 6 -24.07 -35.90 19.60
C ILE A 6 -22.93 -35.67 18.59
N PHE A 7 -22.22 -36.73 18.22
CA PHE A 7 -21.16 -36.67 17.23
C PHE A 7 -21.69 -36.24 15.85
N PHE A 8 -22.83 -36.81 15.43
CA PHE A 8 -23.47 -36.43 14.17
C PHE A 8 -23.94 -34.97 14.18
N LEU A 9 -24.46 -34.49 15.30
CA LEU A 9 -24.90 -33.10 15.46
C LEU A 9 -23.71 -32.11 15.36
N LEU A 10 -22.56 -32.46 15.94
CA LEU A 10 -21.33 -31.67 15.85
C LEU A 10 -20.80 -31.59 14.41
N ILE A 11 -20.84 -32.69 13.67
CA ILE A 11 -20.42 -32.71 12.25
C ILE A 11 -21.34 -31.83 11.41
N VAL A 12 -22.66 -31.94 11.60
CA VAL A 12 -23.63 -31.10 10.88
C VAL A 12 -23.42 -29.61 11.19
N PHE A 13 -23.15 -29.27 12.44
CA PHE A 13 -22.88 -27.88 12.84
C PHE A 13 -21.55 -27.35 12.25
N PHE A 14 -20.53 -28.20 12.15
CA PHE A 14 -19.25 -27.87 11.52
C PHE A 14 -19.40 -27.66 10.00
N LEU A 15 -20.19 -28.50 9.34
CA LEU A 15 -20.49 -28.38 7.91
C LEU A 15 -21.34 -27.13 7.59
N LEU A 16 -22.31 -26.78 8.45
CA LEU A 16 -23.11 -25.55 8.32
C LEU A 16 -22.24 -24.29 8.47
N LYS A 17 -21.26 -24.29 9.38
CA LYS A 17 -20.29 -23.18 9.48
C LYS A 17 -19.38 -23.09 8.25
N ALA A 18 -18.95 -24.22 7.70
CA ALA A 18 -18.13 -24.26 6.49
C ALA A 18 -18.90 -23.81 5.23
N ALA A 19 -20.24 -23.90 5.22
CA ALA A 19 -21.08 -23.41 4.13
C ALA A 19 -21.26 -21.88 4.12
N CYS A 20 -20.97 -21.19 5.23
CA CYS A 20 -20.97 -19.73 5.30
C CYS A 20 -19.63 -19.13 4.88
N ILE A 21 -19.06 -19.58 3.75
CA ILE A 21 -18.02 -18.81 3.06
C ILE A 21 -18.75 -17.66 2.36
N HIS A 22 -18.94 -16.55 3.09
CA HIS A 22 -19.30 -15.29 2.46
C HIS A 22 -18.16 -14.92 1.51
N SER A 23 -18.45 -14.91 0.21
CA SER A 23 -17.63 -14.18 -0.74
C SER A 23 -17.71 -12.72 -0.30
N GLU A 24 -16.63 -12.17 0.27
CA GLU A 24 -16.51 -10.73 0.36
C GLU A 24 -16.73 -10.18 -1.05
N GLU A 25 -17.76 -9.35 -1.21
CA GLU A 25 -17.99 -8.66 -2.47
C GLU A 25 -16.71 -7.89 -2.79
N LEU A 26 -16.19 -8.07 -4.01
CA LEU A 26 -15.02 -7.33 -4.47
C LEU A 26 -15.29 -5.85 -4.24
N PRO A 27 -14.41 -5.11 -3.54
CA PRO A 27 -14.66 -3.70 -3.28
C PRO A 27 -14.80 -2.96 -4.61
N VAL A 28 -16.02 -2.54 -4.93
CA VAL A 28 -16.31 -1.76 -6.13
C VAL A 28 -15.96 -0.31 -5.80
N ILE A 29 -14.80 0.15 -6.24
CA ILE A 29 -14.46 1.57 -6.19
C ILE A 29 -15.10 2.24 -7.40
N THR A 30 -16.30 2.79 -7.21
CA THR A 30 -16.95 3.64 -8.22
C THR A 30 -16.41 5.07 -8.11
N VAL A 31 -15.65 5.52 -9.11
CA VAL A 31 -15.15 6.90 -9.16
C VAL A 31 -16.14 7.76 -9.96
N GLY A 32 -16.87 8.64 -9.27
CA GLY A 32 -17.76 9.63 -9.88
C GLY A 32 -17.02 10.92 -10.29
N PRO A 33 -17.44 11.61 -11.36
CA PRO A 33 -16.66 12.70 -11.97
C PRO A 33 -16.77 14.07 -11.30
N GLU A 34 -17.60 14.25 -10.27
CA GLU A 34 -18.06 15.62 -9.99
C GLU A 34 -17.06 16.54 -9.27
N ARG A 35 -16.11 16.04 -8.47
CA ARG A 35 -15.05 16.86 -7.85
C ARG A 35 -13.79 16.07 -7.51
N TYR A 36 -13.05 15.61 -8.52
CA TYR A 36 -11.75 14.99 -8.27
C TYR A 36 -10.66 16.06 -8.04
N GLY A 37 -10.75 16.77 -6.92
CA GLY A 37 -9.65 17.58 -6.41
C GLY A 37 -8.71 16.69 -5.62
N LYS A 38 -7.45 16.56 -6.05
CA LYS A 38 -6.44 15.88 -5.23
C LYS A 38 -6.28 16.65 -3.92
N ARG A 39 -6.28 15.94 -2.79
CA ARG A 39 -5.93 16.54 -1.50
C ARG A 39 -4.45 16.86 -1.49
N VAL A 40 -4.11 18.13 -1.34
CA VAL A 40 -2.71 18.57 -1.26
C VAL A 40 -2.14 18.17 0.09
N VAL A 41 -0.92 17.62 0.09
CA VAL A 41 -0.16 17.31 1.30
C VAL A 41 1.23 17.89 1.14
N ASN A 42 1.64 18.74 2.06
CA ASN A 42 2.98 19.29 2.10
C ASN A 42 3.91 18.35 2.87
N ILE A 43 5.11 18.15 2.36
CA ILE A 43 6.17 17.41 3.04
C ILE A 43 7.28 18.39 3.32
N VAL A 44 7.53 18.64 4.61
CA VAL A 44 8.76 19.31 5.03
C VAL A 44 9.85 18.24 5.02
N PRO A 45 11.00 18.46 4.33
CA PRO A 45 12.08 17.49 4.28
C PRO A 45 12.43 16.97 5.68
N PHE A 46 12.38 15.65 5.83
CA PHE A 46 12.71 15.00 7.08
C PHE A 46 14.17 15.24 7.43
N SER A 47 14.41 15.49 8.70
CA SER A 47 15.75 15.64 9.26
C SER A 47 16.37 14.28 9.58
N GLY A 48 17.68 14.27 9.87
CA GLY A 48 18.40 13.08 10.30
C GLY A 48 18.92 12.21 9.16
N GLU A 49 19.37 11.01 9.51
CA GLU A 49 20.02 10.10 8.57
C GLU A 49 19.05 9.65 7.49
N LYS A 50 19.44 9.77 6.21
CA LYS A 50 18.57 9.42 5.05
C LYS A 50 17.25 10.20 5.00
N GLY A 51 17.08 11.28 5.78
CA GLY A 51 15.85 12.05 5.85
C GLY A 51 15.37 12.57 4.50
N ALA A 52 16.27 13.17 3.70
CA ALA A 52 15.96 13.64 2.35
C ALA A 52 15.56 12.50 1.39
N GLU A 53 16.23 11.35 1.48
CA GLU A 53 15.90 10.17 0.67
C GLU A 53 14.49 9.65 0.99
N VAL A 54 14.19 9.42 2.27
CA VAL A 54 12.88 8.94 2.72
C VAL A 54 11.78 9.95 2.38
N SER A 55 12.04 11.26 2.53
CA SER A 55 11.08 12.33 2.17
C SER A 55 10.69 12.26 0.70
N ASN A 56 11.67 12.11 -0.18
CA ASN A 56 11.45 11.98 -1.62
C ASN A 56 10.68 10.70 -1.97
N LEU A 57 10.98 9.59 -1.29
CA LEU A 57 10.25 8.34 -1.47
C LEU A 57 8.79 8.45 -1.01
N VAL A 58 8.53 9.08 0.14
CA VAL A 58 7.17 9.34 0.65
C VAL A 58 6.40 10.23 -0.31
N LYS A 59 7.01 11.33 -0.78
CA LYS A 59 6.43 12.22 -1.79
C LYS A 59 6.02 11.46 -3.04
N ARG A 60 6.90 10.59 -3.55
CA ARG A 60 6.62 9.78 -4.73
C ARG A 60 5.52 8.75 -4.48
N ALA A 61 5.56 8.06 -3.33
CA ALA A 61 4.52 7.11 -2.93
C ALA A 61 3.14 7.78 -2.85
N LEU A 62 3.03 8.93 -2.18
CA LEU A 62 1.78 9.68 -2.06
C LEU A 62 1.28 10.16 -3.43
N ASN A 63 2.17 10.63 -4.30
CA ASN A 63 1.79 11.05 -5.66
C ASN A 63 1.35 9.91 -6.59
N HIS A 64 1.72 8.66 -6.29
CA HIS A 64 1.17 7.48 -6.97
C HIS A 64 -0.24 7.11 -6.48
N HIS A 65 -0.64 7.57 -5.29
CA HIS A 65 -2.03 7.50 -4.89
C HIS A 65 -2.83 8.57 -5.64
N LEU A 66 -3.88 8.15 -6.33
CA LEU A 66 -4.59 9.06 -7.24
C LEU A 66 -5.24 10.24 -6.51
N VAL A 67 -5.59 10.11 -5.23
CA VAL A 67 -6.36 11.10 -4.45
C VAL A 67 -5.50 12.14 -3.72
N ILE A 68 -4.17 11.97 -3.69
CA ILE A 68 -3.24 12.89 -3.01
C ILE A 68 -2.31 13.55 -4.02
N LEU A 69 -2.01 14.83 -3.78
CA LEU A 69 -0.92 15.57 -4.41
C LEU A 69 0.10 15.96 -3.33
N ALA A 70 1.24 15.28 -3.31
CA ALA A 70 2.30 15.57 -2.36
C ALA A 70 3.30 16.60 -2.93
N LEU A 71 3.44 17.72 -2.24
CA LEU A 71 4.34 18.82 -2.57
C LEU A 71 5.43 18.94 -1.51
N GLU A 72 6.56 19.52 -1.88
CA GLU A 72 7.63 19.83 -0.94
C GLU A 72 7.45 21.26 -0.41
N SER A 73 7.64 21.45 0.89
CA SER A 73 7.50 22.75 1.55
C SER A 73 8.67 22.99 2.51
N SER A 74 9.02 24.25 2.73
CA SER A 74 10.03 24.65 3.73
C SER A 74 9.45 24.78 5.15
N SER A 75 8.12 24.88 5.28
CA SER A 75 7.45 25.14 6.56
C SER A 75 6.04 24.54 6.62
N LEU A 76 5.44 24.59 7.82
CA LEU A 76 4.07 24.16 8.05
C LEU A 76 3.09 25.04 7.26
N SER A 77 2.18 24.41 6.52
CA SER A 77 1.10 25.13 5.85
C SER A 77 -0.04 25.44 6.84
N SER A 78 -0.66 26.60 6.66
CA SER A 78 -1.87 27.00 7.37
C SER A 78 -3.15 26.46 6.73
N THR A 79 -3.07 25.98 5.48
CA THR A 79 -4.23 25.56 4.68
C THR A 79 -4.26 24.07 4.42
N ASP A 80 -3.10 23.45 4.24
CA ASP A 80 -3.00 22.07 3.77
C ASP A 80 -2.27 21.18 4.78
N PRO A 81 -2.62 19.89 4.85
CA PRO A 81 -1.94 18.96 5.73
C PRO A 81 -0.44 18.94 5.48
N THR A 82 0.34 18.93 6.55
CA THR A 82 1.80 18.94 6.48
C THR A 82 2.39 17.76 7.26
N LEU A 83 3.24 16.99 6.60
CA LEU A 83 4.00 15.88 7.17
C LEU A 83 5.44 16.33 7.45
N THR A 84 5.87 16.18 8.70
CA THR A 84 7.23 16.52 9.14
C THR A 84 7.79 15.41 10.03
N GLY A 85 9.11 15.33 10.16
CA GLY A 85 9.72 14.37 11.08
C GLY A 85 11.23 14.25 10.97
N THR A 86 11.75 13.28 11.70
CA THR A 86 13.17 12.93 11.78
C THR A 86 13.32 11.43 11.55
N ILE A 87 14.36 11.07 10.80
CA ILE A 87 14.80 9.69 10.59
C ILE A 87 16.08 9.44 11.41
N SER A 88 16.11 8.31 12.11
CA SER A 88 17.33 7.78 12.74
C SER A 88 17.52 6.32 12.34
N HIS A 89 18.76 5.83 12.32
CA HIS A 89 19.05 4.42 12.08
C HIS A 89 19.56 3.77 13.38
N ARG A 90 18.97 2.63 13.75
CA ARG A 90 19.35 1.87 14.95
C ARG A 90 19.14 0.38 14.69
N GLU A 91 20.11 -0.44 15.08
CA GLU A 91 19.98 -1.91 15.05
C GLU A 91 19.59 -2.48 13.67
N GLY A 92 20.03 -1.84 12.57
CA GLY A 92 19.75 -2.26 11.20
C GLY A 92 18.36 -1.86 10.67
N ALA A 93 17.63 -1.03 11.42
CA ALA A 93 16.34 -0.49 11.03
C ALA A 93 16.34 1.05 11.01
N TYR A 94 15.55 1.60 10.09
CA TYR A 94 15.26 3.03 10.01
C TYR A 94 14.01 3.32 10.82
N LEU A 95 14.10 4.30 11.73
CA LEU A 95 13.01 4.74 12.58
C LEU A 95 12.61 6.15 12.18
N PHE A 96 11.33 6.34 11.90
CA PHE A 96 10.72 7.64 11.72
C PHE A 96 10.01 8.07 13.01
N ARG A 97 10.19 9.33 13.39
CA ARG A 97 9.39 10.02 14.40
C ARG A 97 8.99 11.38 13.86
N GLY A 98 7.70 11.67 13.84
CA GLY A 98 7.20 12.92 13.30
C GLY A 98 5.73 13.10 13.52
N GLU A 99 5.15 14.06 12.81
CA GLU A 99 3.73 14.36 12.89
C GLU A 99 3.14 14.71 11.52
N LEU A 100 1.84 14.43 11.40
CA LEU A 100 0.99 14.95 10.33
C LEU A 100 0.04 15.97 10.96
N VAL A 101 0.14 17.22 10.55
CA VAL A 101 -0.70 18.33 11.01
C VAL A 101 -1.75 18.61 9.95
N GLU A 102 -3.03 18.54 10.32
CA GLU A 102 -4.17 18.91 9.47
C GLU A 102 -4.79 20.21 10.01
N PRO A 103 -4.46 21.38 9.42
CA PRO A 103 -4.78 22.66 10.00
C PRO A 103 -6.29 22.98 9.96
N ILE A 104 -7.01 22.56 8.91
CA ILE A 104 -8.45 22.87 8.77
C ILE A 104 -9.27 22.19 9.87
N LEU A 105 -8.91 20.96 10.23
CA LEU A 105 -9.59 20.21 11.29
C LEU A 105 -8.95 20.40 12.68
N GLY A 106 -7.85 21.17 12.77
CA GLY A 106 -7.07 21.32 14.01
C GLY A 106 -6.50 20.00 14.54
N LYS A 107 -6.31 18.99 13.68
CA LYS A 107 -5.84 17.65 14.10
C LYS A 107 -4.33 17.54 13.97
N ARG A 108 -3.71 16.85 14.93
CA ARG A 108 -2.30 16.46 14.88
C ARG A 108 -2.19 14.97 15.13
N PHE A 109 -1.50 14.28 14.23
CA PHE A 109 -1.29 12.85 14.32
C PHE A 109 0.19 12.57 14.55
N ASN A 110 0.53 12.04 15.72
CA ASN A 110 1.88 11.57 15.99
C ASN A 110 2.13 10.29 15.20
N LEU A 111 3.19 10.30 14.39
CA LEU A 111 3.55 9.21 13.50
C LEU A 111 4.88 8.61 13.93
N LYS A 112 4.87 7.29 14.09
CA LYS A 112 6.06 6.48 14.34
C LYS A 112 6.02 5.27 13.42
N ALA A 113 7.12 4.99 12.76
CA ALA A 113 7.27 3.84 11.89
C ALA A 113 8.70 3.33 11.94
N GLU A 114 8.85 2.03 11.71
CA GLU A 114 10.15 1.37 11.68
C GLU A 114 10.17 0.39 10.50
N ALA A 115 11.27 0.39 9.74
CA ALA A 115 11.46 -0.57 8.66
C ALA A 115 12.94 -0.82 8.38
N THR A 116 13.24 -1.99 7.82
CA THR A 116 14.61 -2.39 7.46
C THR A 116 15.16 -1.67 6.24
N THR A 117 14.32 -1.03 5.43
CA THR A 117 14.75 -0.28 4.24
C THR A 117 14.04 1.07 4.12
N PRO A 118 14.68 2.09 3.52
CA PRO A 118 14.06 3.40 3.29
C PRO A 118 12.76 3.32 2.47
N SER A 119 12.70 2.46 1.47
CA SER A 119 11.50 2.28 0.63
C SER A 119 10.33 1.68 1.42
N LEU A 120 10.57 0.70 2.29
CA LEU A 120 9.52 0.13 3.14
C LEU A 120 9.02 1.16 4.16
N LEU A 121 9.93 1.93 4.76
CA LEU A 121 9.58 3.00 5.69
C LEU A 121 8.72 4.06 4.99
N ALA A 122 9.14 4.49 3.80
CA ALA A 122 8.40 5.46 3.01
C ALA A 122 7.00 4.98 2.63
N CYS A 123 6.85 3.71 2.24
CA CYS A 123 5.55 3.13 1.96
C CYS A 123 4.65 3.08 3.20
N ALA A 124 5.16 2.66 4.35
CA ALA A 124 4.39 2.64 5.58
C ALA A 124 3.91 4.05 5.99
N LEU A 125 4.76 5.06 5.84
CA LEU A 125 4.41 6.46 6.11
C LEU A 125 3.37 7.00 5.12
N ALA A 126 3.53 6.70 3.82
CA ALA A 126 2.58 7.10 2.79
C ALA A 126 1.22 6.44 3.02
N ASP A 127 1.18 5.13 3.29
CA ASP A 127 -0.06 4.40 3.54
C ASP A 127 -0.76 4.92 4.81
N LYS A 128 0.00 5.23 5.86
CA LYS A 128 -0.59 5.81 7.07
C LYS A 128 -1.12 7.22 6.85
N THR A 129 -0.41 8.03 6.06
CA THR A 129 -0.85 9.38 5.70
C THR A 129 -2.13 9.34 4.85
N MET A 130 -2.19 8.42 3.88
CA MET A 130 -3.39 8.14 3.09
C MET A 130 -4.60 7.80 3.97
N GLU A 131 -4.42 6.84 4.88
CA GLU A 131 -5.47 6.40 5.79
C GLU A 131 -5.99 7.55 6.66
N LEU A 132 -5.08 8.32 7.28
CA LEU A 132 -5.44 9.42 8.17
C LEU A 132 -6.16 10.57 7.47
N LEU A 133 -5.81 10.85 6.21
CA LEU A 133 -6.38 11.98 5.47
C LEU A 133 -7.61 11.60 4.66
N THR A 134 -7.77 10.34 4.26
CA THR A 134 -8.80 9.96 3.29
C THR A 134 -9.74 8.88 3.79
N ASN A 135 -9.43 8.23 4.92
CA ASN A 135 -10.06 7.01 5.42
C ASN A 135 -9.99 5.81 4.45
N TYR A 136 -9.19 5.92 3.37
CA TYR A 136 -8.88 4.79 2.49
C TYR A 136 -7.56 4.15 2.87
N GLN A 137 -7.53 2.83 2.79
CA GLN A 137 -6.31 2.07 3.01
C GLN A 137 -5.26 2.41 1.93
N GLY A 138 -4.03 2.68 2.35
CA GLY A 138 -2.90 2.82 1.45
C GLY A 138 -2.49 1.48 0.83
N ILE A 139 -1.89 1.54 -0.36
CA ILE A 139 -1.55 0.35 -1.16
C ILE A 139 -0.06 0.33 -1.57
N CYS A 140 0.82 1.07 -0.89
CA CYS A 140 2.22 1.22 -1.30
C CYS A 140 3.01 -0.08 -1.21
N LEU A 141 2.61 -1.02 -0.35
CA LEU A 141 3.23 -2.35 -0.30
C LEU A 141 2.72 -3.33 -1.37
N SER A 142 1.74 -2.92 -2.19
CA SER A 142 1.22 -3.74 -3.28
C SER A 142 2.25 -3.98 -4.40
N LYS A 143 1.98 -5.02 -5.18
CA LYS A 143 2.72 -5.36 -6.39
C LYS A 143 1.75 -5.54 -7.54
N ILE A 144 2.21 -5.23 -8.74
CA ILE A 144 1.49 -5.48 -9.98
C ILE A 144 2.24 -6.54 -10.79
N ALA A 145 1.50 -7.41 -11.46
CA ALA A 145 2.04 -8.34 -12.44
C ALA A 145 1.49 -7.95 -13.82
N PHE A 146 2.38 -7.83 -14.80
CA PHE A 146 2.00 -7.46 -16.16
C PHE A 146 2.90 -8.16 -17.17
N VAL A 147 2.42 -8.26 -18.41
CA VAL A 147 3.17 -8.82 -19.52
C VAL A 147 3.74 -7.67 -20.34
N ARG A 148 5.05 -7.72 -20.61
CA ARG A 148 5.74 -6.82 -21.54
C ARG A 148 6.06 -7.59 -22.81
N ARG A 149 5.51 -7.16 -23.94
CA ARG A 149 5.86 -7.73 -25.25
C ARG A 149 7.21 -7.19 -25.72
N THR A 150 8.06 -8.08 -26.20
CA THR A 150 9.37 -7.75 -26.77
C THR A 150 9.54 -8.38 -28.15
N SER A 151 10.59 -8.03 -28.87
CA SER A 151 10.94 -8.69 -30.15
C SER A 151 11.33 -10.17 -29.99
N ARG A 152 11.61 -10.63 -28.76
CA ARG A 152 12.01 -12.00 -28.46
C ARG A 152 10.89 -12.83 -27.81
N GLY A 153 9.67 -12.29 -27.74
CA GLY A 153 8.53 -12.87 -27.05
C GLY A 153 8.04 -12.02 -25.88
N ASP A 154 7.08 -12.56 -25.14
CA ASP A 154 6.44 -11.95 -23.99
C ASP A 154 7.25 -12.20 -22.70
N GLU A 155 7.36 -11.17 -21.85
CA GLU A 155 8.00 -11.24 -20.53
C GLU A 155 6.97 -10.97 -19.42
N LEU A 156 6.80 -11.91 -18.49
CA LEU A 156 6.02 -11.70 -17.27
C LEU A 156 6.86 -10.96 -16.25
N ILE A 157 6.41 -9.77 -15.85
CA ILE A 157 7.11 -8.87 -14.95
C ILE A 157 6.26 -8.59 -13.73
N VAL A 158 6.89 -8.57 -12.56
CA VAL A 158 6.33 -8.06 -11.30
C VAL A 158 7.03 -6.76 -10.96
N ALA A 159 6.25 -5.72 -10.67
CA ALA A 159 6.74 -4.45 -10.18
C ALA A 159 6.13 -4.12 -8.81
N ASP A 160 6.91 -3.45 -7.96
CA ASP A 160 6.37 -2.80 -6.77
C ASP A 160 5.60 -1.51 -7.12
N PHE A 161 4.76 -1.06 -6.20
CA PHE A 161 4.00 0.18 -6.33
C PHE A 161 4.88 1.39 -6.69
N LEU A 162 6.08 1.43 -6.10
CA LEU A 162 7.08 2.47 -6.29
C LEU A 162 7.82 2.38 -7.64
N ARG A 163 7.56 1.36 -8.46
CA ARG A 163 8.21 1.10 -9.76
C ARG A 163 9.74 1.15 -9.69
N GLN A 164 10.32 0.74 -8.55
CA GLN A 164 11.77 0.67 -8.33
C GLN A 164 12.31 -0.70 -8.71
N ASN A 165 11.54 -1.75 -8.42
CA ASN A 165 12.00 -3.12 -8.57
C ASN A 165 11.15 -3.83 -9.61
N PHE A 166 11.73 -4.03 -10.79
CA PHE A 166 11.14 -4.86 -11.84
C PHE A 166 11.77 -6.25 -11.79
N TYR A 167 10.99 -7.24 -11.42
CA TYR A 167 11.42 -8.64 -11.39
C TYR A 167 10.78 -9.39 -12.55
N ARG A 168 11.62 -9.93 -13.44
CA ARG A 168 11.16 -10.80 -14.52
C ARG A 168 10.97 -12.21 -14.00
N VAL A 169 9.74 -12.71 -14.08
CA VAL A 169 9.33 -14.03 -13.60
C VAL A 169 9.51 -15.10 -14.67
N ARG A 170 9.11 -14.80 -15.92
CA ARG A 170 9.08 -15.78 -17.02
C ARG A 170 9.21 -15.10 -18.37
N THR A 171 9.70 -15.84 -19.36
CA THR A 171 9.65 -15.49 -20.79
C THR A 171 8.99 -16.63 -21.58
N ALA A 172 8.17 -16.31 -22.58
CA ALA A 172 7.55 -17.25 -23.50
C ALA A 172 7.16 -16.55 -24.81
N GLU A 173 6.72 -17.28 -25.84
CA GLU A 173 6.24 -16.66 -27.09
C GLU A 173 4.97 -15.81 -26.85
N LEU A 174 4.08 -16.30 -26.01
CA LEU A 174 2.84 -15.64 -25.61
C LEU A 174 2.60 -15.88 -24.11
N ILE A 175 2.25 -14.84 -23.36
CA ILE A 175 1.82 -14.97 -21.96
C ILE A 175 0.47 -14.28 -21.78
N LEU A 176 -0.53 -15.00 -21.27
CA LEU A 176 -1.87 -14.47 -21.08
C LEU A 176 -2.33 -14.52 -19.62
N PHE A 177 -3.16 -13.53 -19.27
CA PHE A 177 -3.95 -13.45 -18.03
C PHE A 177 -3.16 -13.68 -16.74
N PRO A 178 -2.07 -12.92 -16.47
CA PRO A 178 -1.39 -13.03 -15.20
C PRO A 178 -2.34 -12.64 -14.05
N LYS A 179 -2.46 -13.51 -13.04
CA LYS A 179 -3.22 -13.25 -11.81
C LYS A 179 -2.38 -13.55 -10.58
N ILE A 180 -2.23 -12.55 -9.72
CA ILE A 180 -1.58 -12.68 -8.41
C ILE A 180 -2.56 -13.38 -7.46
N SER A 181 -2.09 -14.35 -6.67
CA SER A 181 -2.90 -15.01 -5.64
C SER A 181 -3.29 -14.03 -4.52
N PRO A 182 -4.38 -14.25 -3.77
CA PRO A 182 -4.82 -13.32 -2.71
C PRO A 182 -3.74 -12.99 -1.67
N TYR A 183 -2.84 -13.93 -1.38
CA TYR A 183 -1.73 -13.74 -0.44
C TYR A 183 -0.45 -13.19 -1.09
N GLY A 184 -0.46 -12.88 -2.40
CA GLY A 184 0.68 -12.31 -3.12
C GLY A 184 1.87 -13.25 -3.34
N LYS A 185 1.76 -14.54 -2.96
CA LYS A 185 2.87 -15.51 -2.99
C LYS A 185 3.03 -16.26 -4.32
N LYS A 186 2.02 -16.25 -5.18
CA LYS A 186 1.98 -17.01 -6.44
C LYS A 186 1.36 -16.18 -7.55
N ILE A 187 1.74 -16.49 -8.79
CA ILE A 187 1.15 -15.90 -9.99
C ILE A 187 0.71 -17.04 -10.90
N ALA A 188 -0.57 -17.06 -11.27
CA ALA A 188 -1.10 -17.93 -12.31
C ALA A 188 -1.06 -17.19 -13.66
N TYR A 189 -0.72 -17.90 -14.73
CA TYR A 189 -0.67 -17.36 -16.10
C TYR A 189 -0.81 -18.52 -17.10
N LEU A 190 -1.15 -18.20 -18.35
CA LEU A 190 -1.13 -19.13 -19.47
C LEU A 190 0.09 -18.86 -20.35
N VAL A 191 0.66 -19.94 -20.89
CA VAL A 191 1.74 -19.95 -21.88
C VAL A 191 1.40 -20.91 -22.99
#